data_AF-A0A7V2P624-F1
#
_entry.id   AF-A0A7V2P624-F1
#
_cell.length_a   1.000
_cell.length_b   1.000
_cell.length_c   1.000
_cell.angle_alpha   90.00
_cell.angle_beta   90.00
_cell.angle_gamma   90.00
#
_symmetry.space_group_name_H-M   'P 1'
#
loop_
_entity.id
_entity.type
_entity.pdbx_description
1 polymer ?
#
loop_
_entity_poly.entity_id
_entity_poly.type
_entity_poly.pdbx_seq_one_letter_code
_entity_poly.pdbx_strand_id
1 'polypeptide(L)' 'MALGQTIDSFDQFFTQIEDKGAVIALVQRQLQNTRNATRKKAERFLKKWG' A
#
# COMPACT_ATOMS: atom_id res chain seq x y z
N MET A 1 -10.71 8.51 3.19
CA MET A 1 -9.59 8.77 4.13
C MET A 1 -8.94 7.46 4.60
N ALA A 2 -9.69 6.37 4.78
CA ALA A 2 -9.15 5.08 5.28
C ALA A 2 -8.01 4.47 4.45
N LEU A 3 -8.14 4.33 3.13
CA LEU A 3 -7.16 3.57 2.32
C LEU A 3 -5.72 4.10 2.39
N GLY A 4 -5.56 5.42 2.45
CA GLY A 4 -4.23 6.01 2.60
C GLY A 4 -3.61 5.74 3.97
N GLN A 5 -4.40 5.64 5.03
CA GLN A 5 -3.91 5.25 6.36
C GLN A 5 -3.61 3.76 6.42
N THR A 6 -4.44 2.93 5.78
CA THR A 6 -4.21 1.49 5.66
C THR A 6 -2.87 1.18 5.00
N ILE A 7 -2.52 1.89 3.91
CA ILE A 7 -1.20 1.72 3.26
C ILE A 7 -0.05 2.10 4.19
N ASP A 8 -0.19 3.17 4.99
CA ASP A 8 0.84 3.55 5.96
C ASP A 8 1.02 2.47 7.04
N SER A 9 -0.08 1.92 7.56
CA SER A 9 -0.03 0.81 8.52
C SER A 9 0.61 -0.43 7.90
N PHE A 10 0.27 -0.77 6.65
CA PHE A 10 0.94 -1.85 5.95
C PHE A 10 2.44 -1.58 5.81
N ASP A 11 2.88 -0.37 5.47
CA ASP A 11 4.32 -0.05 5.39
C ASP A 11 5.05 -0.26 6.72
N GLN A 12 4.41 0.10 7.84
CA GLN A 12 4.98 -0.05 9.18
C GLN A 12 5.13 -1.51 9.61
N PHE A 13 4.15 -2.35 9.27
CA PHE A 13 4.08 -3.73 9.76
C PHE A 13 4.41 -4.78 8.69
N PHE A 14 4.79 -4.38 7.48
CA PHE A 14 4.95 -5.30 6.35
C PHE A 14 5.88 -6.48 6.61
N THR A 15 6.93 -6.27 7.41
CA THR A 15 7.90 -7.33 7.77
C THR A 15 7.28 -8.43 8.63
N GLN A 16 6.23 -8.13 9.38
CA GLN A 16 5.52 -9.05 10.28
C GLN A 16 4.32 -9.73 9.61
N ILE A 17 3.95 -9.30 8.40
CA ILE A 17 2.84 -9.88 7.66
C ILE A 17 3.30 -11.19 7.01
N GLU A 18 2.56 -12.27 7.24
CA GLU A 18 2.80 -13.56 6.60
C GLU A 18 2.46 -13.51 5.11
N ASP A 19 1.26 -13.04 4.75
CA ASP A 19 0.83 -12.92 3.35
C ASP A 19 1.17 -11.55 2.75
N LYS A 20 2.45 -11.35 2.45
CA LYS A 20 2.96 -10.15 1.78
C LYS A 20 2.39 -9.98 0.37
N GLY A 21 2.11 -11.09 -0.32
CA GLY A 21 1.60 -11.09 -1.68
C GLY A 21 0.21 -10.47 -1.77
N ALA A 22 -0.70 -10.83 -0.86
CA ALA A 22 -2.03 -10.25 -0.78
C ALA A 22 -1.99 -8.74 -0.51
N VAL A 23 -1.08 -8.28 0.36
CA VAL A 23 -0.90 -6.86 0.65
C VAL A 23 -0.36 -6.11 -0.57
N ILE A 24 0.68 -6.63 -1.24
CA ILE A 24 1.21 -6.01 -2.47
C ILE A 24 0.10 -5.90 -3.53
N ALA A 25 -0.67 -6.97 -3.77
CA ALA A 25 -1.76 -6.96 -4.74
C ALA A 25 -2.86 -5.94 -4.39
N LEU A 26 -3.18 -5.80 -3.10
CA LEU A 26 -4.12 -4.77 -2.62
C LEU A 26 -3.57 -3.37 -2.91
N VAL A 27 -2.31 -3.11 -2.57
CA VAL A 27 -1.66 -1.80 -2.77
C VAL A 27 -1.52 -1.47 -4.25
N GLN A 28 -1.21 -2.43 -5.13
CA GLN A 28 -1.18 -2.25 -6.59
C GLN A 28 -2.52 -1.74 -7.14
N ARG A 29 -3.65 -2.25 -6.64
CA ARG A 29 -4.98 -1.76 -7.04
C ARG A 29 -5.20 -0.29 -6.69
N GLN A 30 -4.49 0.24 -5.69
CA GLN A 30 -4.58 1.64 -5.28
C GLN A 30 -3.84 2.61 -6.20
N LEU A 31 -3.04 2.13 -7.16
CA LEU A 31 -2.41 2.97 -8.18
C LEU A 31 -3.44 3.65 -9.11
N GLN A 32 -4.60 3.03 -9.29
CA GLN A 32 -5.69 3.59 -10.09
C GLN A 32 -6.67 4.45 -9.27
N ASN A 33 -6.37 4.70 -7.99
CA ASN A 33 -7.28 5.45 -7.13
C ASN A 33 -7.41 6.91 -7.59
N THR A 34 -8.63 7.44 -7.66
CA THR A 34 -8.89 8.83 -8.09
C THR A 34 -8.23 9.85 -7.16
N ARG A 35 -8.00 9.48 -5.89
CA ARG A 35 -7.32 10.33 -4.92
C ARG A 35 -5.81 10.26 -5.07
N ASN A 36 -5.22 11.36 -5.54
CA ASN A 36 -3.78 11.48 -5.75
C ASN A 36 -2.92 11.12 -4.51
N ALA A 37 -3.37 11.50 -3.31
CA ALA A 37 -2.66 11.19 -2.08
C ALA A 37 -2.58 9.68 -1.80
N THR A 38 -3.61 8.91 -2.15
CA THR A 38 -3.61 7.44 -1.95
C THR A 38 -2.70 6.77 -2.97
N ARG A 39 -2.73 7.22 -4.24
CA ARG A 39 -1.79 6.73 -5.28
C ARG A 39 -0.34 6.93 -4.89
N LYS A 40 0.04 8.15 -4.46
CA LYS A 40 1.42 8.45 -4.05
C LYS A 40 1.91 7.56 -2.90
N LYS A 41 1.02 7.20 -1.97
CA LYS A 41 1.36 6.25 -0.89
C LYS A 41 1.55 4.84 -1.42
N ALA A 42 0.67 4.39 -2.31
CA ALA A 42 0.79 3.10 -2.97
C ALA A 42 2.10 2.98 -3.77
N GLU A 43 2.45 4.01 -4.57
CA GLU A 43 3.71 4.08 -5.31
C GLU A 43 4.92 3.96 -4.39
N ARG A 44 4.95 4.71 -3.28
CA ARG A 44 6.05 4.66 -2.30
C ARG A 44 6.18 3.28 -1.65
N PHE A 45 5.06 2.69 -1.25
CA PHE A 45 5.03 1.36 -0.67
C PHE A 45 5.59 0.32 -1.65
N LEU A 46 5.12 0.33 -2.91
CA LEU A 46 5.55 -0.63 -3.92
C LEU A 46 7.01 -0.42 -4.33
N LYS A 47 7.52 0.80 -4.32
CA LYS A 47 8.96 1.04 -4.53
C LYS A 47 9.83 0.39 -3.46
N LYS A 48 9.31 0.24 -2.24
CA LYS A 48 10.04 -0.31 -1.09
C LYS A 48 9.89 -1.83 -0.96
N TRP A 49 8.73 -2.36 -1.33
CA TRP A 49 8.34 -3.75 -1.02
C TRP A 49 7.86 -4.58 -2.22
N GLY A 50 7.65 -3.95 -3.39
CA GLY A 50 7.13 -4.57 -4.60
C GLY A 50 8.19 -4.99 -5.61
#